data_AF-A0A4U6JKI3-F1
#
_entry.id   AF-A0A4U6JKI3-F1
#
_cell.length_a   1.000
_cell.length_b   1.000
_cell.length_c   1.000
_cell.angle_alpha   90.00
_cell.angle_beta   90.00
_cell.angle_gamma   90.00
#
_symmetry.space_group_name_H-M   'P 1'
#
loop_
_entity.id
_entity.type
_entity.pdbx_description
1 polymer ?
#
loop_
_entity_poly.entity_id
_entity_poly.type
_entity_poly.pdbx_seq_one_letter_code
_entity_poly.pdbx_strand_id
1 'polypeptide(L)'
;RVVPKDKPIYVQNDHDAHVLRGQGFTQLTVLTQNTVVGAITLRKTDGQHGSDRAYAIPQMAERLGDACGVIFMHPAEKTLYLVGDTLWRDEVEANMHTFQPGVVILNAGFAHVIGFGPIIMGAEDVLKTHFTLPEAHIVATHMEAINHCLLTRAALKE
;
A
#
# COMPACT_ATOMS: atom_id res chain seq x y z
N ARG A 1 13.14 -19.32 -6.66
CA ARG A 1 14.17 -18.38 -7.16
C ARG A 1 14.45 -17.38 -6.04
N VAL A 2 15.72 -17.12 -5.69
CA VAL A 2 16.09 -16.16 -4.62
C VAL A 2 16.36 -14.79 -5.25
N VAL A 3 15.98 -13.70 -4.57
CA VAL A 3 16.28 -12.32 -5.02
C VAL A 3 17.78 -12.06 -4.84
N PRO A 4 18.50 -11.60 -5.89
CA PRO A 4 19.92 -11.24 -5.79
C PRO A 4 20.16 -10.17 -4.71
N LYS A 5 21.26 -10.32 -3.96
CA LYS A 5 21.58 -9.46 -2.80
C LYS A 5 22.00 -8.04 -3.19
N ASP A 6 22.45 -7.89 -4.42
CA ASP A 6 22.83 -6.63 -5.06
C ASP A 6 21.67 -5.96 -5.80
N LYS A 7 20.46 -6.54 -5.82
CA LYS A 7 19.31 -5.88 -6.46
C LYS A 7 18.94 -4.61 -5.70
N PRO A 8 18.69 -3.46 -6.37
CA PRO A 8 18.12 -2.29 -5.72
C PRO A 8 16.77 -2.60 -5.07
N ILE A 9 16.61 -2.24 -3.80
CA ILE A 9 15.38 -2.36 -3.03
C ILE A 9 15.08 -1.03 -2.36
N TYR A 10 13.83 -0.59 -2.50
CA TYR A 10 13.30 0.59 -1.86
C TYR A 10 12.44 0.16 -0.66
N VAL A 11 12.68 0.75 0.51
CA VAL A 11 12.03 0.37 1.77
C VAL A 11 11.38 1.57 2.44
N GLN A 12 10.38 1.35 3.30
CA GLN A 12 9.59 2.44 3.88
C GLN A 12 10.32 3.25 4.96
N ASN A 13 11.24 2.63 5.71
CA ASN A 13 11.92 3.22 6.85
C ASN A 13 13.28 2.54 7.12
N ASP A 14 14.04 3.09 8.08
CA ASP A 14 15.36 2.57 8.46
C ASP A 14 15.31 1.21 9.16
N HIS A 15 14.19 0.89 9.85
CA HIS A 15 14.01 -0.40 10.51
C HIS A 15 14.01 -1.53 9.47
N ASP A 16 13.21 -1.40 8.43
CA ASP A 16 13.13 -2.37 7.32
C ASP A 16 14.47 -2.47 6.58
N ALA A 17 15.15 -1.33 6.38
CA ALA A 17 16.49 -1.31 5.80
C ALA A 17 17.48 -2.12 6.65
N HIS A 18 17.43 -1.96 7.98
CA HIS A 18 18.30 -2.70 8.89
C HIS A 18 18.01 -4.20 8.85
N VAL A 19 16.73 -4.60 8.87
CA VAL A 19 16.33 -6.01 8.75
C VAL A 19 16.86 -6.63 7.46
N LEU A 20 16.66 -5.98 6.31
CA LEU A 20 17.13 -6.50 5.02
C LEU A 20 18.66 -6.52 4.92
N ARG A 21 19.35 -5.55 5.51
CA ARG A 21 20.82 -5.55 5.58
C ARG A 21 21.33 -6.74 6.39
N GLY A 22 20.68 -7.08 7.50
CA GLY A 22 20.97 -8.29 8.27
C GLY A 22 20.76 -9.59 7.47
N GLN A 23 19.90 -9.55 6.45
CA GLN A 23 19.70 -10.66 5.50
C GLN A 23 20.68 -10.63 4.30
N GLY A 24 21.64 -9.70 4.29
CA GLY A 24 22.71 -9.61 3.29
C GLY A 24 22.39 -8.75 2.06
N PHE A 25 21.27 -8.03 2.01
CA PHE A 25 21.01 -7.10 0.91
C PHE A 25 21.90 -5.85 1.00
N THR A 26 22.46 -5.42 -0.13
CA THR A 26 23.49 -4.36 -0.16
C THR A 26 23.02 -3.06 -0.79
N GLN A 27 22.02 -3.10 -1.68
CA GLN A 27 21.49 -1.90 -2.37
C GLN A 27 20.10 -1.53 -1.82
N LEU A 28 20.08 -0.84 -0.67
CA LEU A 28 18.86 -0.43 0.03
C LEU A 28 18.71 1.08 0.03
N THR A 29 17.53 1.58 -0.37
CA THR A 29 17.18 3.00 -0.36
C THR A 29 15.91 3.21 0.44
N VAL A 30 15.96 4.02 1.50
CA VAL A 30 14.75 4.42 2.23
C VAL A 30 13.95 5.41 1.39
N LEU A 31 12.66 5.14 1.22
CA LEU A 31 11.73 5.97 0.48
C LEU A 31 11.47 7.28 1.22
N THR A 32 11.47 8.36 0.45
CA THR A 32 11.19 9.72 0.92
C THR A 32 10.05 10.33 0.10
N GLN A 33 9.79 11.61 0.31
CA GLN A 33 8.89 12.39 -0.53
C GLN A 33 9.47 12.72 -1.91
N ASN A 34 10.77 12.51 -2.15
CA ASN A 34 11.47 12.94 -3.36
C ASN A 34 12.42 11.87 -3.92
N THR A 35 12.13 10.58 -3.68
CA THR A 35 13.00 9.51 -4.18
C THR A 35 12.90 9.42 -5.70
N VAL A 36 14.03 9.24 -6.39
CA VAL A 36 14.06 9.18 -7.87
C VAL A 36 14.61 7.83 -8.33
N VAL A 37 13.97 7.27 -9.36
CA VAL A 37 14.40 6.05 -10.06
C VAL A 37 14.43 6.34 -11.56
N GLY A 38 15.62 6.62 -12.09
CA GLY A 38 15.76 7.11 -13.46
C GLY A 38 15.05 8.47 -13.61
N ALA A 39 14.02 8.53 -14.45
CA ALA A 39 13.19 9.73 -14.63
C ALA A 39 11.90 9.73 -13.78
N ILE A 40 11.65 8.67 -13.01
CA ILE A 40 10.41 8.50 -12.23
C ILE A 40 10.63 9.03 -10.81
N THR A 41 9.72 9.87 -10.34
CA THR A 41 9.66 10.30 -8.93
C THR A 41 8.74 9.37 -8.15
N LEU A 42 9.24 8.85 -7.04
CA LEU A 42 8.52 8.03 -6.06
C LEU A 42 8.29 8.88 -4.81
N ARG A 43 7.02 8.97 -4.39
CA ARG A 43 6.64 9.63 -3.13
C ARG A 43 6.04 8.60 -2.19
N LYS A 44 6.66 8.41 -1.03
CA LYS A 44 6.07 7.61 0.05
C LYS A 44 4.79 8.27 0.54
N THR A 45 3.73 7.50 0.75
CA THR A 45 2.52 7.95 1.43
C THR A 45 2.33 7.15 2.70
N ASP A 46 1.72 7.77 3.70
CA ASP A 46 1.39 7.07 4.93
C ASP A 46 0.15 6.18 4.74
N GLY A 47 -0.05 5.25 5.66
CA GLY A 47 -1.15 4.30 5.69
C GLY A 47 -1.31 3.72 7.10
N GLN A 48 -2.44 3.07 7.36
CA GLN A 48 -2.70 2.40 8.63
C GLN A 48 -3.28 1.01 8.39
N HIS A 49 -2.49 -0.01 8.69
CA HIS A 49 -2.80 -1.42 8.45
C HIS A 49 -3.73 -2.01 9.53
N GLY A 50 -4.87 -1.36 9.76
CA GLY A 50 -5.80 -1.72 10.82
C GLY A 50 -6.59 -0.55 11.37
N SER A 51 -7.60 -0.87 12.18
CA SER A 51 -8.42 0.12 12.87
C SER A 51 -7.67 0.77 14.03
N ASP A 52 -8.13 1.95 14.47
CA ASP A 52 -7.53 2.66 15.62
C ASP A 52 -7.64 1.81 16.89
N ARG A 53 -8.73 1.04 17.01
CA ARG A 53 -8.91 0.04 18.06
C ARG A 53 -7.83 -1.03 18.05
N ALA A 54 -7.39 -1.48 16.87
CA ALA A 54 -6.30 -2.45 16.78
C ALA A 54 -4.96 -1.84 17.21
N TYR A 55 -4.66 -0.62 16.76
CA TYR A 55 -3.44 0.10 17.15
C TYR A 55 -3.43 0.56 18.61
N ALA A 56 -4.60 0.68 19.26
CA ALA A 56 -4.69 0.96 20.69
C ALA A 56 -4.17 -0.21 21.58
N ILE A 57 -4.01 -1.42 21.03
CA ILE A 57 -3.42 -2.55 21.73
C ILE A 57 -1.95 -2.69 21.31
N PRO A 58 -0.96 -2.49 22.21
CA PRO A 58 0.45 -2.45 21.83
C PRO A 58 0.95 -3.67 21.07
N GLN A 59 0.56 -4.87 21.48
CA GLN A 59 0.93 -6.12 20.79
C GLN A 59 0.36 -6.22 19.38
N MET A 60 -0.83 -5.63 19.15
CA MET A 60 -1.44 -5.58 17.83
C MET A 60 -0.81 -4.49 16.97
N ALA A 61 -0.51 -3.32 17.55
CA ALA A 61 0.23 -2.27 16.85
C ALA A 61 1.59 -2.77 16.36
N GLU A 62 2.34 -3.48 17.20
CA GLU A 62 3.62 -4.08 16.83
C GLU A 62 3.46 -5.13 15.71
N ARG A 63 2.42 -5.97 15.80
CA ARG A 63 2.17 -7.02 14.81
C ARG A 63 1.72 -6.48 13.45
N LEU A 64 0.89 -5.43 13.44
CA LEU A 64 0.41 -4.80 12.21
C LEU A 64 1.50 -3.91 11.60
N GLY A 65 2.30 -3.27 12.45
CA GLY A 65 3.45 -2.47 12.05
C GLY A 65 3.09 -1.25 11.21
N ASP A 66 4.10 -0.74 10.53
CA ASP A 66 3.97 0.33 9.54
C ASP A 66 3.82 -0.28 8.14
N ALA A 67 2.95 0.33 7.34
CA ALA A 67 2.84 0.06 5.92
C ALA A 67 2.63 1.38 5.17
N CYS A 68 3.33 1.56 4.06
CA CYS A 68 3.25 2.76 3.24
C CYS A 68 2.63 2.48 1.87
N GLY A 69 2.04 3.51 1.27
CA GLY A 69 1.80 3.56 -0.16
C GLY A 69 2.94 4.27 -0.90
N VAL A 70 2.88 4.25 -2.23
CA VAL A 70 3.84 4.93 -3.11
C VAL A 70 3.12 5.52 -4.31
N ILE A 71 3.36 6.81 -4.56
CA ILE A 71 2.92 7.50 -5.77
C ILE A 71 4.10 7.58 -6.75
N PHE A 72 3.87 7.14 -7.97
CA PHE A 72 4.83 7.16 -9.07
C PHE A 72 4.42 8.25 -10.06
N MET A 73 5.38 9.11 -10.43
CA MET A 73 5.15 10.22 -11.33
C MET A 73 6.25 10.30 -12.39
N HIS A 74 5.84 10.51 -13.63
CA HIS A 74 6.73 10.82 -14.76
C HIS A 74 6.01 11.80 -15.70
N PRO A 75 6.68 12.80 -16.29
CA PRO A 75 6.01 13.85 -17.08
C PRO A 75 5.25 13.36 -18.32
N ALA A 76 5.63 12.19 -18.86
CA ALA A 76 5.01 11.60 -20.05
C ALA A 76 4.05 10.44 -19.75
N GLU A 77 3.79 10.11 -18.48
CA GLU A 77 2.96 8.97 -18.07
C GLU A 77 1.85 9.41 -17.12
N LYS A 78 0.83 8.58 -16.97
CA LYS A 78 -0.18 8.78 -15.92
C LYS A 78 0.47 8.62 -14.55
N THR A 79 0.08 9.47 -13.60
CA THR A 79 0.40 9.26 -12.18
C THR A 79 -0.25 7.95 -11.71
N LEU A 80 0.56 7.08 -11.10
CA LEU A 80 0.14 5.81 -10.54
C LEU A 80 0.20 5.89 -9.02
N TYR A 81 -0.85 5.49 -8.33
CA TYR A 81 -0.86 5.37 -6.87
C TYR A 81 -0.99 3.91 -6.45
N LEU A 82 0.07 3.35 -5.85
CA LEU A 82 0.02 2.09 -5.12
C LEU A 82 -0.32 2.40 -3.66
N VAL A 83 -1.55 2.10 -3.24
CA VAL A 83 -2.05 2.55 -1.92
C VAL A 83 -1.43 1.77 -0.76
N GLY A 84 -1.08 0.50 -0.98
CA GLY A 84 -0.47 -0.36 0.03
C GLY A 84 -1.48 -0.95 1.02
N ASP A 85 -0.97 -1.57 2.08
CA ASP A 85 -1.76 -2.21 3.13
C ASP A 85 -2.27 -1.15 4.12
N THR A 86 -3.45 -0.60 3.82
CA THR A 86 -4.11 0.39 4.68
C THR A 86 -5.63 0.21 4.63
N LEU A 87 -6.32 0.65 5.67
CA LEU A 87 -7.75 0.99 5.60
C LEU A 87 -7.95 2.35 4.93
N TRP A 88 -9.19 2.70 4.58
CA TRP A 88 -9.50 4.06 4.16
C TRP A 88 -9.21 5.07 5.27
N ARG A 89 -8.41 6.09 4.95
CA ARG A 89 -8.01 7.18 5.85
C ARG A 89 -8.07 8.52 5.13
N ASP A 90 -8.15 9.59 5.90
CA ASP A 90 -8.22 10.95 5.36
C ASP A 90 -6.97 11.28 4.53
N GLU A 91 -5.80 10.76 4.92
CA GLU A 91 -4.56 10.92 4.18
C GLU A 91 -4.58 10.21 2.82
N VAL A 92 -5.24 9.05 2.73
CA VAL A 92 -5.39 8.33 1.46
C VAL A 92 -6.27 9.14 0.49
N GLU A 93 -7.40 9.65 0.99
CA GLU A 93 -8.33 10.48 0.22
C GLU A 93 -7.68 11.82 -0.18
N ALA A 94 -6.93 12.45 0.74
CA ALA A 94 -6.17 13.66 0.46
C ALA A 94 -5.10 13.44 -0.62
N ASN A 95 -4.42 12.28 -0.62
CA ASN A 95 -3.49 11.92 -1.68
C ASN A 95 -4.21 11.76 -3.04
N MET A 96 -5.36 11.10 -3.07
CA MET A 96 -6.17 11.00 -4.30
C MET A 96 -6.55 12.39 -4.82
N HIS A 97 -7.03 13.29 -3.96
CA HIS A 97 -7.37 14.65 -4.34
C HIS A 97 -6.16 15.47 -4.82
N THR A 98 -5.03 15.35 -4.13
CA THR A 98 -3.82 16.14 -4.42
C THR A 98 -3.15 15.71 -5.72
N PHE A 99 -3.01 14.40 -5.93
CA PHE A 99 -2.19 13.87 -7.02
C PHE A 99 -3.00 13.47 -8.26
N GLN A 100 -4.33 13.38 -8.14
CA GLN A 100 -5.25 12.99 -9.22
C GLN A 100 -4.71 11.81 -10.05
N PRO A 101 -4.37 10.67 -9.40
CA PRO A 101 -3.75 9.54 -10.10
C PRO A 101 -4.68 8.99 -11.18
N GLY A 102 -4.14 8.79 -12.38
CA GLY A 102 -4.88 8.18 -13.49
C GLY A 102 -4.99 6.66 -13.36
N VAL A 103 -4.21 6.05 -12.47
CA VAL A 103 -4.27 4.62 -12.12
C VAL A 103 -4.10 4.47 -10.60
N VAL A 104 -4.98 3.70 -9.97
CA VAL A 104 -4.92 3.39 -8.52
C VAL A 104 -4.87 1.89 -8.32
N ILE A 105 -3.87 1.40 -7.60
CA ILE A 105 -3.75 -0.01 -7.21
C ILE A 105 -4.14 -0.12 -5.73
N LEU A 106 -5.19 -0.90 -5.47
CA LEU A 106 -5.72 -1.15 -4.13
C LEU A 106 -5.43 -2.58 -3.70
N ASN A 107 -5.02 -2.75 -2.45
CA ASN A 107 -4.97 -4.06 -1.80
C ASN A 107 -6.36 -4.35 -1.22
N ALA A 108 -7.26 -4.84 -2.09
CA ALA A 108 -8.69 -5.01 -1.82
C ALA A 108 -9.02 -6.41 -1.27
N GLY A 109 -8.12 -7.01 -0.49
CA GLY A 109 -8.30 -8.38 0.01
C GLY A 109 -9.37 -8.52 1.10
N PHE A 110 -9.81 -7.40 1.68
CA PHE A 110 -10.67 -7.35 2.87
C PHE A 110 -10.15 -8.29 3.96
N ALA A 111 -8.85 -8.17 4.25
CA ALA A 111 -8.16 -9.10 5.13
C ALA A 111 -8.56 -8.85 6.58
N HIS A 112 -8.77 -9.92 7.36
CA HIS A 112 -9.29 -9.83 8.73
C HIS A 112 -8.36 -10.43 9.78
N VAL A 113 -8.33 -9.79 10.96
CA VAL A 113 -7.83 -10.40 12.18
C VAL A 113 -9.01 -10.72 13.10
N ILE A 114 -9.07 -11.96 13.59
CA ILE A 114 -10.14 -12.43 14.48
C ILE A 114 -10.20 -11.52 15.71
N GLY A 115 -11.38 -10.92 15.96
CA GLY A 115 -11.62 -10.01 17.08
C GLY A 115 -11.27 -8.54 16.82
N PHE A 116 -10.65 -8.22 15.67
CA PHE A 116 -10.19 -6.86 15.34
C PHE A 116 -10.76 -6.29 14.04
N GLY A 117 -11.36 -7.14 13.19
CA GLY A 117 -11.99 -6.70 11.95
C GLY A 117 -10.99 -6.56 10.79
N PRO A 118 -11.31 -5.71 9.80
CA PRO A 118 -10.48 -5.56 8.61
C PRO A 118 -9.17 -4.83 8.93
N ILE A 119 -8.10 -5.22 8.22
CA ILE A 119 -6.78 -4.59 8.29
C ILE A 119 -6.34 -3.94 6.96
N ILE A 120 -7.06 -4.24 5.88
CA ILE A 120 -6.92 -3.60 4.57
C ILE A 120 -8.29 -3.41 3.92
N MET A 121 -8.32 -2.65 2.84
CA MET A 121 -9.50 -2.31 2.05
C MET A 121 -10.28 -3.52 1.48
N GLY A 122 -11.55 -3.30 1.19
CA GLY A 122 -12.47 -4.22 0.52
C GLY A 122 -13.26 -3.56 -0.62
N ALA A 123 -14.43 -4.11 -0.94
CA ALA A 123 -15.25 -3.67 -2.08
C ALA A 123 -15.79 -2.24 -1.94
N GLU A 124 -16.18 -1.84 -0.72
CA GLU A 124 -16.66 -0.48 -0.46
C GLU A 124 -15.58 0.58 -0.74
N ASP A 125 -14.32 0.27 -0.43
CA ASP A 125 -13.19 1.17 -0.67
C ASP A 125 -12.85 1.29 -2.17
N VAL A 126 -13.08 0.23 -2.95
CA VAL A 126 -12.99 0.27 -4.43
C VAL A 126 -14.05 1.23 -4.98
N LEU A 127 -15.30 1.12 -4.50
CA LEU A 127 -16.37 2.02 -4.90
C LEU A 127 -16.10 3.47 -4.46
N LYS A 128 -15.62 3.67 -3.23
CA LYS A 128 -15.26 5.00 -2.73
C LYS A 128 -14.15 5.62 -3.57
N THR A 129 -13.13 4.84 -3.95
CA THR A 129 -12.08 5.29 -4.88
C THR A 129 -12.66 5.75 -6.22
N HIS A 130 -13.65 5.03 -6.76
CA HIS A 130 -14.32 5.45 -8.00
C HIS A 130 -15.06 6.77 -7.84
N PHE A 131 -15.74 7.00 -6.71
CA PHE A 131 -16.38 8.29 -6.46
C PHE A 131 -15.39 9.43 -6.26
N THR A 132 -14.26 9.18 -5.59
CA THR A 132 -13.20 10.18 -5.39
C THR A 132 -12.46 10.49 -6.70
N LEU A 133 -12.26 9.50 -7.57
CA LEU A 133 -11.54 9.58 -8.84
C LEU A 133 -12.32 8.88 -9.98
N PRO A 134 -13.38 9.52 -10.51
CA PRO A 134 -14.26 8.87 -11.50
C PRO A 134 -13.56 8.37 -12.77
N GLU A 135 -12.49 9.06 -13.17
CA GLU A 135 -11.73 8.78 -14.40
C GLU A 135 -10.52 7.86 -14.18
N ALA A 136 -10.21 7.50 -12.92
CA ALA A 136 -9.05 6.67 -12.64
C ALA A 136 -9.30 5.20 -13.01
N HIS A 137 -8.28 4.54 -13.55
CA HIS A 137 -8.31 3.10 -13.71
C HIS A 137 -7.95 2.42 -12.38
N ILE A 138 -8.89 1.68 -11.81
CA ILE A 138 -8.70 1.01 -10.51
C ILE A 138 -8.29 -0.45 -10.74
N VAL A 139 -7.17 -0.85 -10.14
CA VAL A 139 -6.64 -2.20 -10.17
C VAL A 139 -6.73 -2.80 -8.77
N ALA A 140 -7.70 -3.70 -8.56
CA ALA A 140 -7.83 -4.43 -7.31
C ALA A 140 -6.89 -5.64 -7.24
N THR A 141 -6.11 -5.73 -6.17
CA THR A 141 -5.12 -6.79 -5.93
C THR A 141 -5.27 -7.38 -4.52
N HIS A 142 -4.30 -8.19 -4.08
CA HIS A 142 -4.24 -8.74 -2.72
C HIS A 142 -5.43 -9.64 -2.31
N MET A 143 -6.04 -10.33 -3.28
CA MET A 143 -7.14 -11.29 -3.08
C MET A 143 -6.69 -12.71 -3.44
N GLU A 144 -7.31 -13.72 -2.82
CA GLU A 144 -7.19 -15.15 -3.19
C GLU A 144 -5.76 -15.74 -3.15
N ALA A 145 -4.87 -15.16 -2.35
CA ALA A 145 -3.50 -15.66 -2.18
C ALA A 145 -3.18 -16.07 -0.73
N ILE A 146 -3.85 -15.46 0.25
CA ILE A 146 -3.64 -15.73 1.69
C ILE A 146 -4.99 -15.93 2.37
N ASN A 147 -5.02 -16.80 3.39
CA ASN A 147 -6.23 -17.36 3.99
C ASN A 147 -7.18 -16.36 4.65
N HIS A 148 -6.67 -15.20 5.06
CA HIS A 148 -7.43 -14.20 5.81
C HIS A 148 -7.95 -13.07 4.92
N CYS A 149 -7.63 -13.06 3.62
CA CYS A 149 -8.28 -12.21 2.62
C CYS A 149 -9.61 -12.83 2.23
N LEU A 150 -10.71 -12.21 2.66
CA LEU A 150 -12.05 -12.76 2.55
C LEU A 150 -12.77 -12.34 1.26
N LEU A 151 -12.37 -11.23 0.64
CA LEU A 151 -12.99 -10.78 -0.62
C LEU A 151 -12.46 -11.61 -1.79
N THR A 152 -13.39 -12.25 -2.51
CA THR A 152 -13.09 -13.01 -3.72
C THR A 152 -13.15 -12.11 -4.96
N ARG A 153 -12.45 -12.50 -6.02
CA ARG A 153 -12.53 -11.78 -7.31
C ARG A 153 -13.92 -11.87 -7.93
N ALA A 154 -14.66 -12.93 -7.65
CA ALA A 154 -16.04 -13.09 -8.10
C ALA A 154 -16.94 -12.07 -7.40
N ALA A 155 -16.89 -12.00 -6.07
CA ALA A 155 -17.70 -11.08 -5.27
C ALA A 155 -17.39 -9.60 -5.57
N LEU A 156 -16.14 -9.24 -5.88
CA LEU A 156 -15.81 -7.85 -6.23
C LEU A 156 -16.35 -7.42 -7.62
N LYS A 157 -16.65 -8.37 -8.50
CA LYS A 157 -17.18 -8.07 -9.84
C LYS A 157 -18.69 -7.84 -9.86
N GLU A 158 -19.39 -8.32 -8.84
CA GLU A 158 -20.84 -8.13 -8.64
C GLU A 158 -21.13 -6.72 -8.10
#